data_AF-A0AAU2KJU7-F1
#
_entry.id   AF-A0AAU2KJU7-F1
#
_cell.length_a   1.000
_cell.length_b   1.000
_cell.length_c   1.000
_cell.angle_alpha   90.00
_cell.angle_beta   90.00
_cell.angle_gamma   90.00
#
_symmetry.space_group_name_H-M   'P 1'
#
loop_
_entity.id
_entity.type
_entity.pdbx_description
1 polymer ?
#
loop_
_entity_poly.entity_id
_entity_poly.type
_entity_poly.pdbx_seq_one_letter_code
_entity_poly.pdbx_strand_id
1 'polypeptide(L)'
;MSASQTSDVPTLLVKIFGKDRPGITAGLFDTLAAYSVDVVDIEQVVTRGRIVLCALVTKPAGGAEGELRATVHSWAESLKLQAEILSGTGDNRPRGSGRSHVTVLGHPLTAESAAAIAARITATGGNIDRIFRLAKYPVTAVEFAVSGTETEPLRTALATAAAQIGVDVAVVSAGLHRRAQRLVVMDVDSTLIQDEVIELFAAHAGCEAEVAEVTERAMRGELDFEQSLHARVALLAGLDASVVDKVRAEVQLTPGARTLIRTLKRLGYQVGVVSGGFTQVTDDLRERLGLDFASANTLEIVDGKLTGRVTGEIVDRAGKARLLRRFAAEADVPLSQTVAIGDGANDLDMLNAAGLGVAFNAKPVVREAAHTAVNVPFLDAVLYLLGITREEIEAADLA
;
A
#
# COMPACT_ATOMS: atom_id res chain seq x y z
N MET A 1 -25.39 -15.04 -18.84
CA MET A 1 -26.75 -14.46 -18.85
C MET A 1 -26.59 -12.94 -18.72
N SER A 2 -27.20 -12.19 -19.63
CA SER A 2 -27.06 -10.73 -19.74
C SER A 2 -27.54 -10.04 -18.45
N ALA A 3 -26.76 -9.09 -17.92
CA ALA A 3 -27.13 -8.22 -16.80
C ALA A 3 -28.36 -7.32 -17.06
N SER A 4 -29.00 -7.45 -18.23
CA SER A 4 -30.17 -6.66 -18.63
C SER A 4 -31.53 -7.27 -18.26
N GLN A 5 -31.59 -8.41 -17.57
CA GLN A 5 -32.88 -9.06 -17.24
C GLN A 5 -33.43 -8.71 -15.85
N THR A 6 -32.65 -8.09 -14.96
CA THR A 6 -33.08 -7.77 -13.58
C THR A 6 -33.49 -6.31 -13.38
N SER A 7 -33.38 -5.41 -14.37
CA SER A 7 -33.58 -3.97 -14.13
C SER A 7 -35.01 -3.56 -13.79
N ASP A 8 -36.01 -4.35 -14.17
CA ASP A 8 -37.43 -3.96 -14.13
C ASP A 8 -38.29 -4.82 -13.18
N VAL A 9 -37.68 -5.73 -12.42
CA VAL A 9 -38.41 -6.61 -11.49
C VAL A 9 -38.77 -5.84 -10.21
N PRO A 10 -40.03 -5.82 -9.74
CA PRO A 10 -40.37 -5.18 -8.47
C PRO A 10 -39.65 -5.83 -7.28
N THR A 11 -39.01 -5.01 -6.45
CA THR A 11 -38.22 -5.44 -5.29
C THR A 11 -38.63 -4.72 -4.01
N LEU A 12 -38.26 -5.30 -2.86
CA LEU A 12 -38.40 -4.72 -1.53
C LEU A 12 -37.02 -4.71 -0.85
N LEU A 13 -36.54 -3.55 -0.44
CA LEU A 13 -35.38 -3.44 0.44
C LEU A 13 -35.86 -3.52 1.90
N VAL A 14 -35.50 -4.60 2.59
CA VAL A 14 -35.78 -4.82 4.01
C VAL A 14 -34.53 -4.51 4.81
N LYS A 15 -34.59 -3.45 5.62
CA LYS A 15 -33.47 -2.96 6.42
C LYS A 15 -33.78 -3.10 7.90
N ILE A 16 -32.96 -3.88 8.61
CA ILE A 16 -33.04 -4.14 10.04
C ILE A 16 -31.82 -3.54 10.73
N PHE A 17 -32.03 -2.76 11.80
CA PHE A 17 -30.93 -2.15 12.52
C PHE A 17 -31.21 -1.95 14.01
N GLY A 18 -30.16 -2.03 14.84
CA GLY A 18 -30.31 -1.94 16.29
C GLY A 18 -29.13 -2.52 17.06
N LYS A 19 -29.38 -2.96 18.30
CA LYS A 19 -28.35 -3.63 19.13
C LYS A 19 -28.14 -5.06 18.64
N ASP A 20 -26.90 -5.35 18.27
CA ASP A 20 -26.48 -6.65 17.74
C ASP A 20 -26.60 -7.78 18.78
N ARG A 21 -26.96 -8.97 18.30
CA ARG A 21 -26.97 -10.23 19.05
C ARG A 21 -27.11 -11.42 18.09
N PRO A 22 -26.72 -12.64 18.50
CA PRO A 22 -26.93 -13.84 17.68
C PRO A 22 -28.40 -14.06 17.29
N GLY A 23 -28.63 -14.58 16.08
CA GLY A 23 -29.95 -15.00 15.59
C GLY A 23 -30.75 -13.96 14.80
N ILE A 24 -30.31 -12.69 14.72
CA ILE A 24 -31.02 -11.65 13.96
C ILE A 24 -31.14 -12.01 12.48
N THR A 25 -30.03 -12.40 11.85
CA THR A 25 -30.01 -12.78 10.42
C THR A 25 -30.92 -13.97 10.14
N ALA A 26 -30.82 -15.03 10.95
CA ALA A 26 -31.67 -16.21 10.82
C ALA A 26 -33.16 -15.85 10.96
N GLY A 27 -33.52 -15.10 12.01
CA GLY A 27 -34.91 -14.70 12.24
C GLY A 27 -35.50 -13.84 11.13
N LEU A 28 -34.69 -12.97 10.50
CA LEU A 28 -35.16 -12.19 9.35
C LEU A 28 -35.50 -13.11 8.17
N PHE A 29 -34.58 -14.02 7.81
CA PHE A 29 -34.80 -14.90 6.66
C PHE A 29 -35.87 -15.95 6.90
N ASP A 30 -36.04 -16.45 8.13
CA ASP A 30 -37.19 -17.29 8.50
C ASP A 30 -38.51 -16.52 8.31
N THR A 31 -38.53 -15.24 8.70
CA THR A 31 -39.70 -14.38 8.52
C THR A 31 -40.01 -14.14 7.04
N LEU A 32 -38.98 -13.88 6.22
CA LEU A 32 -39.14 -13.65 4.78
C LEU A 32 -39.51 -14.93 4.02
N ALA A 33 -38.99 -16.08 4.43
CA ALA A 33 -39.26 -17.37 3.80
C ALA A 33 -40.75 -17.72 3.78
N ALA A 34 -41.52 -17.29 4.79
CA ALA A 34 -42.98 -17.46 4.84
C ALA A 34 -43.73 -16.83 3.65
N TYR A 35 -43.10 -15.88 2.94
CA TYR A 35 -43.69 -15.14 1.83
C TYR A 35 -43.16 -15.56 0.45
N SER A 36 -42.34 -16.61 0.39
CA SER A 36 -41.76 -17.13 -0.87
C SER A 36 -41.09 -16.04 -1.73
N VAL A 37 -40.37 -15.14 -1.08
CA VAL A 37 -39.56 -14.11 -1.76
C VAL A 37 -38.16 -14.65 -2.05
N ASP A 38 -37.58 -14.23 -3.16
CA ASP A 38 -36.20 -14.54 -3.53
C ASP A 38 -35.27 -13.44 -3.03
N VAL A 39 -34.10 -13.81 -2.51
CA VAL A 39 -33.06 -12.86 -2.12
C VAL A 39 -32.28 -12.42 -3.36
N VAL A 40 -32.31 -11.11 -3.65
CA VAL A 40 -31.58 -10.48 -4.75
C VAL A 40 -30.19 -10.04 -4.27
N ASP A 41 -30.11 -9.41 -3.10
CA ASP A 41 -28.86 -8.94 -2.49
C ASP A 41 -28.96 -8.96 -0.96
N ILE A 42 -27.82 -9.13 -0.27
CA ILE A 42 -27.73 -9.14 1.18
C ILE A 42 -26.43 -8.48 1.66
N GLU A 43 -26.57 -7.48 2.53
CA GLU A 43 -25.44 -6.84 3.18
C GLU A 43 -25.65 -6.76 4.69
N GLN A 44 -24.64 -7.13 5.47
CA GLN A 44 -24.65 -6.99 6.92
C GLN A 44 -23.35 -6.37 7.42
N VAL A 45 -23.48 -5.40 8.33
CA VAL A 45 -22.34 -4.82 9.05
C VAL A 45 -22.65 -4.73 10.54
N VAL A 46 -21.67 -5.08 11.36
CA VAL A 46 -21.71 -4.90 12.82
C VAL A 46 -20.59 -3.96 13.23
N THR A 47 -20.96 -2.82 13.82
CA THR A 47 -20.02 -1.80 14.29
C THR A 47 -20.31 -1.50 15.75
N ARG A 48 -19.34 -1.77 16.63
CA ARG A 48 -19.44 -1.49 18.09
C ARG A 48 -20.72 -2.06 18.73
N GLY A 49 -21.10 -3.28 18.36
CA GLY A 49 -22.31 -3.95 18.89
C GLY A 49 -23.62 -3.39 18.35
N ARG A 50 -23.60 -2.65 17.24
CA ARG A 50 -24.77 -2.24 16.47
C ARG A 50 -24.76 -2.91 15.12
N ILE A 51 -25.88 -3.50 14.73
CA ILE A 51 -26.06 -4.17 13.44
C ILE A 51 -26.86 -3.28 12.49
N VAL A 52 -26.50 -3.34 11.20
CA VAL A 52 -27.35 -2.97 10.07
C VAL A 52 -27.35 -4.16 9.11
N LEU A 53 -28.52 -4.73 8.84
CA LEU A 53 -28.76 -5.83 7.93
C LEU A 53 -29.74 -5.37 6.86
N CYS A 54 -29.30 -5.37 5.61
CA CYS A 54 -30.10 -5.04 4.44
C CYS A 54 -30.30 -6.31 3.61
N ALA A 55 -31.55 -6.65 3.30
CA ALA A 55 -31.89 -7.72 2.36
C ALA A 55 -32.75 -7.11 1.25
N LEU A 56 -32.26 -7.12 0.02
CA LEU A 56 -33.06 -6.81 -1.15
C LEU A 56 -33.73 -8.11 -1.61
N VAL A 57 -35.06 -8.12 -1.66
CA VAL A 57 -35.84 -9.30 -2.03
C VAL A 57 -36.82 -8.99 -3.15
N THR A 58 -37.26 -10.01 -3.88
CA THR A 58 -38.37 -9.87 -4.83
C THR A 58 -39.67 -9.55 -4.10
N LYS A 59 -40.62 -8.91 -4.80
CA LYS A 59 -41.95 -8.67 -4.24
C LYS A 59 -42.70 -10.00 -4.06
N PRO A 60 -43.37 -10.24 -2.91
CA PRO A 60 -44.14 -11.46 -2.70
C PRO A 60 -45.31 -11.57 -3.69
N ALA A 61 -45.60 -12.79 -4.13
CA ALA A 61 -46.71 -13.08 -5.01
C ALA A 61 -48.08 -12.83 -4.33
N GLY A 62 -49.14 -12.69 -5.11
CA GLY A 62 -50.52 -12.67 -4.59
C GLY A 62 -50.91 -11.42 -3.77
N GLY A 63 -50.10 -10.35 -3.79
CA GLY A 63 -50.44 -9.11 -3.08
C GLY A 63 -50.08 -9.09 -1.58
N ALA A 64 -49.33 -10.08 -1.09
CA ALA A 64 -48.96 -10.22 0.32
C ALA A 64 -47.89 -9.21 0.82
N GLU A 65 -47.60 -8.15 0.07
CA GLU A 65 -46.60 -7.14 0.45
C GLU A 65 -46.94 -6.45 1.77
N GLY A 66 -48.22 -6.11 1.98
CA GLY A 66 -48.67 -5.47 3.22
C GLY A 66 -48.48 -6.37 4.45
N GLU A 67 -48.77 -7.66 4.29
CA GLU A 67 -48.59 -8.68 5.34
C GLU A 67 -47.12 -8.91 5.65
N LEU A 68 -46.26 -9.04 4.62
CA LEU A 68 -44.82 -9.15 4.80
C LEU A 68 -44.28 -7.98 5.61
N ARG A 69 -44.67 -6.75 5.23
CA ARG A 69 -44.26 -5.53 5.95
C ARG A 69 -44.65 -5.58 7.41
N ALA A 70 -45.91 -5.89 7.71
CA ALA A 70 -46.42 -5.97 9.07
C ALA A 70 -45.68 -7.02 9.91
N THR A 71 -45.46 -8.21 9.36
CA THR A 71 -44.76 -9.31 10.03
C THR A 71 -43.31 -8.97 10.32
N VAL A 72 -42.59 -8.42 9.36
CA VAL A 72 -41.19 -7.99 9.56
C VAL A 72 -41.11 -6.90 10.64
N HIS A 73 -42.01 -5.91 10.63
CA HIS A 73 -42.04 -4.87 11.66
C HIS A 73 -42.32 -5.46 13.06
N SER A 74 -43.31 -6.35 13.18
CA SER A 74 -43.66 -6.99 14.45
C SER A 74 -42.51 -7.86 14.98
N TRP A 75 -41.88 -8.65 14.10
CA TRP A 75 -40.71 -9.45 14.45
C TRP A 75 -39.55 -8.56 14.93
N ALA A 76 -39.22 -7.49 14.21
CA ALA A 76 -38.16 -6.56 14.60
C ALA A 76 -38.44 -5.90 15.95
N GLU A 77 -39.68 -5.45 16.17
CA GLU A 77 -40.10 -4.85 17.45
C GLU A 77 -39.96 -5.84 18.61
N SER A 78 -40.34 -7.11 18.41
CA SER A 78 -40.19 -8.16 19.43
C SER A 78 -38.73 -8.34 19.90
N LEU A 79 -37.77 -8.07 19.01
CA LEU A 79 -36.33 -8.12 19.28
C LEU A 79 -35.74 -6.77 19.73
N LYS A 80 -36.56 -5.73 19.84
CA LYS A 80 -36.15 -4.33 20.08
C LYS A 80 -35.19 -3.82 19.01
N LEU A 81 -35.49 -4.16 17.76
CA LEU A 81 -34.82 -3.68 16.54
C LEU A 81 -35.75 -2.70 15.82
N GLN A 82 -35.17 -1.92 14.90
CA GLN A 82 -35.92 -1.09 13.97
C GLN A 82 -35.91 -1.75 12.60
N ALA A 83 -37.03 -1.61 11.88
CA ALA A 83 -37.19 -2.08 10.52
C ALA A 83 -37.61 -0.93 9.62
N GLU A 84 -37.07 -0.89 8.41
CA GLU A 84 -37.44 0.02 7.34
C GLU A 84 -37.61 -0.82 6.07
N ILE A 85 -38.74 -0.67 5.37
CA ILE A 85 -39.03 -1.44 4.16
C ILE A 85 -39.38 -0.49 3.02
N LEU A 86 -38.59 -0.53 1.95
CA LEU A 86 -38.73 0.38 0.80
C LEU A 86 -39.07 -0.43 -0.45
N SER A 87 -40.11 -0.02 -1.19
CA SER A 87 -40.40 -0.62 -2.50
C SER A 87 -39.47 -0.04 -3.56
N GLY A 88 -39.01 -0.88 -4.48
CA GLY A 88 -38.14 -0.49 -5.57
C GLY A 88 -38.32 -1.37 -6.80
N THR A 89 -37.41 -1.23 -7.75
CA THR A 89 -37.34 -2.03 -8.97
C THR A 89 -35.89 -2.38 -9.27
N GLY A 90 -35.66 -3.65 -9.55
CA GLY A 90 -34.37 -4.23 -9.88
C GLY A 90 -33.38 -4.22 -8.73
N ASP A 91 -32.11 -4.38 -9.12
CA ASP A 91 -30.95 -4.42 -8.24
C ASP A 91 -30.25 -3.05 -8.16
N ASN A 92 -29.31 -2.91 -7.22
CA ASN A 92 -28.41 -1.79 -7.12
C ASN A 92 -27.72 -1.53 -8.46
N ARG A 93 -27.92 -0.34 -9.03
CA ARG A 93 -27.19 0.06 -10.23
C ARG A 93 -25.70 0.11 -9.90
N PRO A 94 -24.83 -0.64 -10.61
CA PRO A 94 -23.40 -0.51 -10.40
C PRO A 94 -23.00 0.94 -10.65
N ARG A 95 -22.31 1.55 -9.69
CA ARG A 95 -21.76 2.90 -9.84
C ARG A 95 -20.63 2.80 -10.88
N GLY A 96 -20.97 3.19 -12.11
CA GLY A 96 -20.44 2.60 -13.33
C GLY A 96 -19.03 2.99 -13.79
N SER A 97 -18.31 3.86 -13.10
CA SER A 97 -16.93 4.21 -13.47
C SER A 97 -16.19 4.87 -12.32
N GLY A 98 -14.85 4.96 -12.43
CA GLY A 98 -14.02 5.69 -11.49
C GLY A 98 -14.02 5.12 -10.07
N ARG A 99 -13.79 3.81 -9.92
CA ARG A 99 -13.65 3.19 -8.59
C ARG A 99 -12.20 3.21 -8.16
N SER A 100 -11.94 3.69 -6.94
CA SER A 100 -10.62 3.77 -6.37
C SER A 100 -10.64 3.42 -4.87
N HIS A 101 -9.52 2.90 -4.38
CA HIS A 101 -9.24 2.80 -2.95
C HIS A 101 -8.30 3.94 -2.56
N VAL A 102 -8.75 4.77 -1.63
CA VAL A 102 -7.95 5.85 -1.05
C VAL A 102 -7.50 5.42 0.33
N THR A 103 -6.22 5.07 0.47
CA THR A 103 -5.62 4.74 1.78
C THR A 103 -5.02 6.00 2.38
N VAL A 104 -5.39 6.31 3.62
CA VAL A 104 -4.87 7.45 4.38
C VAL A 104 -4.12 6.94 5.60
N LEU A 105 -2.86 7.35 5.75
CA LEU A 105 -2.06 7.06 6.94
C LEU A 105 -1.87 8.35 7.73
N GLY A 106 -2.16 8.30 9.03
CA GLY A 106 -1.93 9.40 9.95
C GLY A 106 -1.30 8.94 11.27
N HIS A 107 -0.46 9.78 11.84
CA HIS A 107 0.23 9.52 13.10
C HIS A 107 0.28 10.80 13.97
N PRO A 108 -0.85 11.23 14.59
CA PRO A 108 -2.19 10.62 14.56
C PRO A 108 -3.01 11.02 13.33
N LEU A 109 -4.03 10.23 12.98
CA LEU A 109 -5.04 10.64 12.00
C LEU A 109 -6.10 11.51 12.71
N THR A 110 -6.08 12.82 12.46
CA THR A 110 -6.99 13.76 13.10
C THR A 110 -8.35 13.84 12.38
N ALA A 111 -9.38 14.33 13.08
CA ALA A 111 -10.69 14.59 12.48
C ALA A 111 -10.61 15.68 11.39
N GLU A 112 -9.73 16.67 11.55
CA GLU A 112 -9.48 17.71 10.57
C GLU A 112 -8.89 17.13 9.28
N SER A 113 -7.88 16.27 9.39
CA SER A 113 -7.29 15.58 8.25
C SER A 113 -8.33 14.70 7.55
N ALA A 114 -9.13 13.93 8.30
CA ALA A 114 -10.19 13.11 7.74
C ALA A 114 -11.27 13.93 7.01
N ALA A 115 -11.67 15.07 7.58
CA ALA A 115 -12.63 15.99 6.96
C ALA A 115 -12.06 16.60 5.67
N ALA A 116 -10.79 17.01 5.68
CA ALA A 116 -10.11 17.54 4.50
C ALA A 116 -10.07 16.50 3.36
N ILE A 117 -9.66 15.26 3.64
CA ILE A 117 -9.65 14.19 2.64
C ILE A 117 -11.06 13.93 2.08
N ALA A 118 -12.06 13.79 2.95
CA ALA A 118 -13.44 13.55 2.52
C ALA A 118 -14.01 14.71 1.66
N ALA A 119 -13.71 15.96 2.04
CA ALA A 119 -14.10 17.14 1.28
C ALA A 119 -13.42 17.17 -0.10
N ARG A 120 -12.15 16.77 -0.19
CA ARG A 120 -11.42 16.71 -1.46
C ARG A 120 -11.92 15.59 -2.37
N ILE A 121 -12.24 14.41 -1.84
CA ILE A 121 -12.93 13.35 -2.60
C ILE A 121 -14.23 13.91 -3.19
N THR A 122 -15.04 14.58 -2.37
CA THR A 122 -16.33 15.17 -2.79
C THR A 122 -16.13 16.23 -3.88
N ALA A 123 -15.12 17.10 -3.76
CA ALA A 123 -14.82 18.15 -4.73
C ALA A 123 -14.42 17.61 -6.12
N THR A 124 -13.92 16.37 -6.19
CA THR A 124 -13.63 15.68 -7.46
C THR A 124 -14.84 14.94 -8.05
N GLY A 125 -16.02 15.05 -7.43
CA GLY A 125 -17.23 14.32 -7.81
C GLY A 125 -17.30 12.89 -7.26
N GLY A 126 -16.31 12.47 -6.46
CA GLY A 126 -16.26 11.15 -5.86
C GLY A 126 -17.24 10.98 -4.69
N ASN A 127 -17.87 9.81 -4.59
CA ASN A 127 -18.61 9.37 -3.43
C ASN A 127 -17.77 8.39 -2.60
N ILE A 128 -17.82 8.51 -1.27
CA ILE A 128 -17.28 7.50 -0.36
C ILE A 128 -18.33 6.41 -0.15
N ASP A 129 -18.09 5.23 -0.70
CA ASP A 129 -18.99 4.08 -0.62
C ASP A 129 -18.83 3.33 0.71
N ARG A 130 -17.59 3.26 1.22
CA ARG A 130 -17.26 2.57 2.47
C ARG A 130 -16.00 3.14 3.06
N ILE A 131 -15.92 3.12 4.39
CA ILE A 131 -14.68 3.39 5.13
C ILE A 131 -14.40 2.17 6.01
N PHE A 132 -13.17 1.71 6.02
CA PHE A 132 -12.72 0.70 6.97
C PHE A 132 -11.30 0.97 7.43
N ARG A 133 -10.95 0.46 8.61
CA ARG A 133 -9.64 0.67 9.21
C ARG A 133 -8.72 -0.47 8.80
N LEU A 134 -7.54 -0.13 8.28
CA LEU A 134 -6.48 -1.06 7.92
C LEU A 134 -5.53 -1.32 9.08
N ALA A 135 -5.27 -0.31 9.92
CA ALA A 135 -4.36 -0.44 11.05
C ALA A 135 -4.71 0.52 12.18
N LYS A 136 -4.45 0.07 13.42
CA LYS A 136 -4.43 0.92 14.62
C LYS A 136 -3.03 1.46 14.90
N TYR A 137 -2.01 0.67 14.56
CA TYR A 137 -0.62 0.90 14.90
C TYR A 137 0.28 0.23 13.84
N PRO A 138 1.56 0.62 13.69
CA PRO A 138 2.21 1.76 14.36
C PRO A 138 1.63 3.12 13.93
N VAL A 139 0.84 3.13 12.86
CA VAL A 139 0.09 4.29 12.36
C VAL A 139 -1.40 3.98 12.29
N THR A 140 -2.22 5.04 12.33
CA THR A 140 -3.64 4.88 12.02
C THR A 140 -3.79 4.88 10.51
N ALA A 141 -4.20 3.74 9.96
CA ALA A 141 -4.45 3.57 8.53
C ALA A 141 -5.94 3.31 8.30
N VAL A 142 -6.55 4.11 7.43
CA VAL A 142 -7.96 3.94 7.01
C VAL A 142 -8.04 3.93 5.49
N GLU A 143 -8.96 3.15 4.96
CA GLU A 143 -9.25 3.09 3.54
C GLU A 143 -10.66 3.60 3.26
N PHE A 144 -10.76 4.48 2.27
CA PHE A 144 -12.01 4.93 1.68
C PHE A 144 -12.17 4.22 0.33
N ALA A 145 -13.23 3.42 0.19
CA ALA A 145 -13.68 2.95 -1.11
C ALA A 145 -14.45 4.09 -1.79
N VAL A 146 -13.95 4.57 -2.92
CA VAL A 146 -14.49 5.73 -3.64
C VAL A 146 -15.02 5.30 -5.01
N SER A 147 -16.13 5.87 -5.44
CA SER A 147 -16.68 5.73 -6.80
C SER A 147 -17.08 7.08 -7.39
N GLY A 148 -17.29 7.13 -8.72
CA GLY A 148 -17.84 8.31 -9.40
C GLY A 148 -16.80 9.35 -9.86
N THR A 149 -15.50 9.06 -9.72
CA THR A 149 -14.43 9.95 -10.20
C THR A 149 -13.22 9.15 -10.69
N GLU A 150 -12.58 9.61 -11.75
CA GLU A 150 -11.42 8.92 -12.33
C GLU A 150 -10.23 8.91 -11.37
N THR A 151 -9.46 7.80 -11.38
CA THR A 151 -8.38 7.56 -10.41
C THR A 151 -7.29 8.63 -10.47
N GLU A 152 -6.86 9.06 -11.66
CA GLU A 152 -5.74 10.01 -11.80
C GLU A 152 -6.08 11.43 -11.31
N PRO A 153 -7.21 12.06 -11.72
CA PRO A 153 -7.62 13.33 -11.13
C PRO A 153 -7.79 13.29 -9.61
N LEU A 154 -8.36 12.19 -9.08
CA LEU A 154 -8.50 11.97 -7.65
C LEU A 154 -7.14 11.88 -6.95
N ARG A 155 -6.20 11.12 -7.52
CA ARG A 155 -4.82 10.98 -7.03
C ARG A 155 -4.14 12.34 -6.93
N THR A 156 -4.14 13.13 -8.01
CA THR A 156 -3.52 14.46 -8.03
C THR A 156 -4.14 15.38 -6.98
N ALA A 157 -5.47 15.44 -6.92
CA ALA A 157 -6.17 16.33 -5.99
C ALA A 157 -5.93 16.00 -4.51
N LEU A 158 -5.78 14.70 -4.21
CA LEU A 158 -5.52 14.20 -2.85
C LEU A 158 -4.05 14.30 -2.46
N ALA A 159 -3.11 14.07 -3.39
CA ALA A 159 -1.68 14.24 -3.13
C ALA A 159 -1.35 15.66 -2.65
N THR A 160 -1.90 16.69 -3.31
CA THR A 160 -1.73 18.08 -2.89
C THR A 160 -2.33 18.35 -1.50
N ALA A 161 -3.52 17.82 -1.23
CA ALA A 161 -4.19 18.02 0.06
C ALA A 161 -3.47 17.31 1.21
N ALA A 162 -3.01 16.08 0.96
CA ALA A 162 -2.26 15.26 1.91
C ALA A 162 -0.98 15.96 2.39
N ALA A 163 -0.22 16.54 1.45
CA ALA A 163 0.99 17.30 1.75
C ALA A 163 0.72 18.53 2.63
N GLN A 164 -0.42 19.22 2.44
CA GLN A 164 -0.79 20.40 3.24
C GLN A 164 -1.22 20.07 4.66
N ILE A 165 -1.90 18.93 4.86
CA ILE A 165 -2.48 18.53 6.15
C ILE A 165 -1.59 17.56 6.94
N GLY A 166 -0.43 17.17 6.41
CA GLY A 166 0.54 16.31 7.09
C GLY A 166 0.11 14.85 7.24
N VAL A 167 -0.57 14.29 6.24
CA VAL A 167 -0.91 12.85 6.19
C VAL A 167 -0.41 12.24 4.89
N ASP A 168 -0.29 10.91 4.87
CA ASP A 168 0.04 10.18 3.66
C ASP A 168 -1.21 9.67 2.98
N VAL A 169 -1.25 9.74 1.65
CA VAL A 169 -2.37 9.25 0.85
C VAL A 169 -1.87 8.45 -0.34
N ALA A 170 -2.46 7.26 -0.52
CA ALA A 170 -2.34 6.49 -1.74
C ALA A 170 -3.71 6.33 -2.39
N VAL A 171 -3.76 6.54 -3.71
CA VAL A 171 -4.96 6.31 -4.52
C VAL A 171 -4.64 5.22 -5.53
N VAL A 172 -5.38 4.11 -5.44
CA VAL A 172 -5.20 2.95 -6.33
C VAL A 172 -6.54 2.64 -6.99
N SER A 173 -6.55 2.42 -8.29
CA SER A 173 -7.76 2.01 -9.01
C SER A 173 -8.29 0.68 -8.42
N ALA A 174 -9.60 0.61 -8.20
CA ALA A 174 -10.22 -0.61 -7.71
C ALA A 174 -10.25 -1.67 -8.81
N GLY A 175 -9.98 -2.92 -8.45
CA GLY A 175 -10.01 -4.04 -9.39
C GLY A 175 -9.01 -5.13 -9.04
N LEU A 176 -8.92 -6.14 -9.91
CA LEU A 176 -8.02 -7.28 -9.73
C LEU A 176 -6.55 -6.87 -9.74
N HIS A 177 -6.19 -5.80 -10.47
CA HIS A 177 -4.82 -5.31 -10.57
C HIS A 177 -4.19 -5.01 -9.20
N ARG A 178 -4.93 -4.43 -8.25
CA ARG A 178 -4.43 -4.16 -6.90
C ARG A 178 -4.01 -5.44 -6.17
N ARG A 179 -4.79 -6.52 -6.33
CA ARG A 179 -4.53 -7.82 -5.69
C ARG A 179 -3.53 -8.68 -6.47
N ALA A 180 -3.16 -8.23 -7.67
CA ALA A 180 -2.29 -8.94 -8.60
C ALA A 180 -0.85 -8.38 -8.59
N GLN A 181 -0.49 -7.48 -7.68
CA GLN A 181 0.91 -7.11 -7.49
C GLN A 181 1.70 -8.33 -6.99
N ARG A 182 2.89 -8.56 -7.56
CA ARG A 182 3.66 -9.81 -7.34
C ARG A 182 5.15 -9.60 -7.17
N LEU A 183 5.68 -8.42 -7.49
CA LEU A 183 7.09 -8.09 -7.32
C LEU A 183 7.21 -6.75 -6.57
N VAL A 184 7.99 -6.74 -5.49
CA VAL A 184 8.39 -5.52 -4.79
C VAL A 184 9.90 -5.35 -4.92
N VAL A 185 10.34 -4.19 -5.40
CA VAL A 185 11.76 -3.82 -5.48
C VAL A 185 12.00 -2.58 -4.61
N MET A 186 13.02 -2.62 -3.77
CA MET A 186 13.31 -1.53 -2.82
C MET A 186 14.71 -0.98 -3.02
N ASP A 187 14.88 0.32 -2.78
CA ASP A 187 16.21 0.83 -2.45
C ASP A 187 16.71 0.25 -1.13
N VAL A 188 18.02 0.33 -0.91
CA VAL A 188 18.69 -0.15 0.29
C VAL A 188 18.92 0.99 1.26
N ASP A 189 19.87 1.88 0.94
CA ASP A 189 20.26 3.01 1.79
C ASP A 189 19.06 3.92 2.05
N SER A 190 18.91 4.39 3.29
CA SER A 190 17.79 5.24 3.74
C SER A 190 16.35 4.70 3.47
N THR A 191 16.20 3.46 3.01
CA THR A 191 14.93 2.82 2.68
C THR A 191 14.77 1.47 3.39
N LEU A 192 15.47 0.43 2.94
CA LEU A 192 15.46 -0.90 3.61
C LEU A 192 16.26 -0.87 4.92
N ILE A 193 17.33 -0.09 4.93
CA ILE A 193 18.20 0.17 6.08
C ILE A 193 18.15 1.65 6.44
N GLN A 194 18.55 1.99 7.67
CA GLN A 194 18.57 3.37 8.16
C GLN A 194 19.85 4.11 7.79
N ASP A 195 20.90 3.37 7.46
CA ASP A 195 22.24 3.88 7.22
C ASP A 195 22.46 4.19 5.73
N GLU A 196 23.46 5.03 5.46
CA GLU A 196 24.12 5.12 4.16
C GLU A 196 25.37 4.24 4.19
N VAL A 197 25.38 3.12 3.45
CA VAL A 197 26.46 2.12 3.53
C VAL A 197 27.84 2.73 3.30
N ILE A 198 27.95 3.69 2.37
CA ILE A 198 29.23 4.33 2.06
C ILE A 198 29.78 5.14 3.25
N GLU A 199 28.91 5.73 4.08
CA GLU A 199 29.31 6.46 5.28
C GLU A 199 29.83 5.50 6.35
N LEU A 200 29.24 4.30 6.48
CA LEU A 200 29.77 3.25 7.36
C LEU A 200 31.19 2.85 6.95
N PHE A 201 31.45 2.64 5.65
CA PHE A 201 32.82 2.38 5.18
C PHE A 201 33.77 3.57 5.44
N ALA A 202 33.29 4.80 5.25
CA ALA A 202 34.07 6.01 5.49
C ALA A 202 34.46 6.18 6.96
N ALA A 203 33.56 5.79 7.89
CA ALA A 203 33.82 5.77 9.33
C ALA A 203 35.02 4.88 9.68
N HIS A 204 35.05 3.66 9.14
CA HIS A 204 36.17 2.74 9.35
C HIS A 204 37.47 3.18 8.64
N ALA A 205 37.35 3.98 7.57
CA ALA A 205 38.50 4.59 6.89
C ALA A 205 38.99 5.90 7.55
N GLY A 206 38.18 6.50 8.44
CA GLY A 206 38.45 7.81 9.03
C GLY A 206 38.29 8.97 8.05
N CYS A 207 37.44 8.84 7.03
CA CYS A 207 37.23 9.84 5.98
C CYS A 207 35.76 10.27 5.80
N GLU A 208 34.97 10.21 6.88
CA GLU A 208 33.54 10.59 6.87
C GLU A 208 33.33 12.03 6.40
N ALA A 209 34.17 12.96 6.85
CA ALA A 209 34.06 14.38 6.51
C ALA A 209 34.28 14.62 5.02
N GLU A 210 35.26 13.93 4.43
CA GLU A 210 35.59 14.01 3.01
C GLU A 210 34.48 13.38 2.14
N VAL A 211 33.92 12.25 2.56
CA VAL A 211 32.78 11.62 1.87
C VAL A 211 31.53 12.51 1.94
N ALA A 212 31.28 13.15 3.09
CA ALA A 212 30.18 14.10 3.25
C ALA A 212 30.36 15.32 2.32
N GLU A 213 31.56 15.90 2.24
CA GLU A 213 31.85 17.03 1.34
C GLU A 213 31.57 16.67 -0.13
N VAL A 214 32.00 15.49 -0.59
CA VAL A 214 31.72 15.02 -1.96
C VAL A 214 30.22 14.79 -2.19
N THR A 215 29.51 14.29 -1.18
CA THR A 215 28.06 14.07 -1.24
C THR A 215 27.31 15.40 -1.35
N GLU A 216 27.69 16.42 -0.57
CA GLU A 216 27.11 17.76 -0.68
C GLU A 216 27.34 18.38 -2.06
N ARG A 217 28.54 18.24 -2.62
CA ARG A 217 28.85 18.73 -3.98
C ARG A 217 27.97 18.06 -5.04
N ALA A 218 27.73 16.76 -4.92
CA ALA A 218 26.82 16.03 -5.79
C ALA A 218 25.38 16.51 -5.64
N MET A 219 24.92 16.77 -4.40
CA MET A 219 23.59 17.34 -4.13
C MET A 219 23.43 18.77 -4.68
N ARG A 220 24.51 19.55 -4.79
CA ARG A 220 24.53 20.85 -5.46
C ARG A 220 24.59 20.75 -6.99
N GLY A 221 24.68 19.55 -7.56
CA GLY A 221 24.78 19.31 -8.99
C GLY A 221 26.17 19.60 -9.57
N GLU A 222 27.20 19.76 -8.73
CA GLU A 222 28.58 19.97 -9.19
C GLU A 222 29.24 18.70 -9.74
N LEU A 223 28.74 17.54 -9.31
CA LEU A 223 29.18 16.22 -9.74
C LEU A 223 27.96 15.42 -10.19
N ASP A 224 28.09 14.69 -11.30
CA ASP A 224 27.11 13.68 -11.65
C ASP A 224 27.21 12.47 -10.68
N PHE A 225 26.26 11.54 -10.78
CA PHE A 225 26.20 10.39 -9.88
C PHE A 225 27.45 9.52 -9.95
N GLU A 226 27.95 9.23 -11.15
CA GLU A 226 29.10 8.34 -11.37
C GLU A 226 30.38 9.00 -10.87
N GLN A 227 30.59 10.28 -11.17
CA GLN A 227 31.68 11.10 -10.64
C GLN A 227 31.66 11.15 -9.11
N SER A 228 30.49 11.39 -8.50
CA SER A 228 30.33 11.40 -7.05
C SER A 228 30.62 10.03 -6.43
N LEU A 229 30.14 8.95 -7.04
CA LEU A 229 30.41 7.59 -6.59
C LEU A 229 31.91 7.29 -6.64
N HIS A 230 32.58 7.53 -7.77
CA HIS A 230 34.02 7.30 -7.90
C HIS A 230 34.84 8.14 -6.93
N ALA A 231 34.49 9.42 -6.75
CA ALA A 231 35.19 10.29 -5.81
C ALA A 231 35.05 9.81 -4.35
N ARG A 232 33.86 9.38 -3.93
CA ARG A 232 33.65 8.83 -2.57
C ARG A 232 34.35 7.49 -2.38
N VAL A 233 34.27 6.60 -3.36
CA VAL A 233 34.91 5.27 -3.27
C VAL A 233 36.43 5.38 -3.30
N ALA A 234 37.00 6.36 -4.02
CA ALA A 234 38.45 6.59 -4.04
C ALA A 234 39.02 6.89 -2.64
N LEU A 235 38.24 7.52 -1.76
CA LEU A 235 38.63 7.81 -0.37
C LEU A 235 38.76 6.54 0.49
N LEU A 236 38.21 5.41 0.04
CA LEU A 236 38.25 4.12 0.74
C LEU A 236 39.49 3.29 0.35
N ALA A 237 40.35 3.79 -0.55
CA ALA A 237 41.51 3.06 -1.04
C ALA A 237 42.47 2.66 0.10
N GLY A 238 42.89 1.39 0.11
CA GLY A 238 43.82 0.83 1.08
C GLY A 238 43.17 0.27 2.35
N LEU A 239 41.86 0.48 2.54
CA LEU A 239 41.10 -0.11 3.64
C LEU A 239 41.09 -1.64 3.52
N ASP A 240 41.31 -2.33 4.63
CA ASP A 240 41.33 -3.79 4.69
C ASP A 240 39.93 -4.37 4.42
N ALA A 241 39.84 -5.40 3.57
CA ALA A 241 38.56 -5.99 3.16
C ALA A 241 37.78 -6.62 4.33
N SER A 242 38.44 -6.96 5.45
CA SER A 242 37.76 -7.42 6.68
C SER A 242 36.77 -6.39 7.25
N VAL A 243 36.86 -5.12 6.84
CA VAL A 243 35.89 -4.09 7.20
C VAL A 243 34.48 -4.41 6.72
N VAL A 244 34.34 -5.17 5.63
CA VAL A 244 33.03 -5.55 5.06
C VAL A 244 32.17 -6.25 6.11
N ASP A 245 32.76 -7.16 6.89
CA ASP A 245 32.01 -7.90 7.91
C ASP A 245 31.62 -7.01 9.10
N LYS A 246 32.41 -5.97 9.40
CA LYS A 246 32.05 -4.96 10.42
C LYS A 246 30.86 -4.13 9.97
N VAL A 247 30.92 -3.62 8.73
CA VAL A 247 29.82 -2.84 8.14
C VAL A 247 28.52 -3.67 8.11
N ARG A 248 28.57 -4.93 7.67
CA ARG A 248 27.41 -5.85 7.68
C ARG A 248 26.77 -6.02 9.07
N ALA A 249 27.60 -6.04 10.11
CA ALA A 249 27.15 -6.18 11.49
C ALA A 249 26.54 -4.88 12.05
N GLU A 250 26.98 -3.72 11.55
CA GLU A 250 26.50 -2.39 11.95
C GLU A 250 25.17 -2.01 11.28
N VAL A 251 24.91 -2.50 10.07
CA VAL A 251 23.69 -2.21 9.28
C VAL A 251 22.41 -2.43 10.09
N GLN A 252 21.62 -1.35 10.22
CA GLN A 252 20.34 -1.34 10.92
C GLN A 252 19.18 -1.33 9.93
N LEU A 253 18.31 -2.34 10.03
CA LEU A 253 17.10 -2.37 9.21
C LEU A 253 16.13 -1.26 9.63
N THR A 254 15.45 -0.68 8.65
CA THR A 254 14.35 0.24 8.88
C THR A 254 13.25 -0.45 9.68
N PRO A 255 12.63 0.20 10.69
CA PRO A 255 11.54 -0.40 11.45
C PRO A 255 10.44 -0.89 10.51
N GLY A 256 9.97 -2.12 10.73
CA GLY A 256 8.98 -2.75 9.85
C GLY A 256 9.54 -3.49 8.63
N ALA A 257 10.82 -3.31 8.24
CA ALA A 257 11.40 -3.98 7.06
C ALA A 257 11.23 -5.51 7.08
N ARG A 258 11.55 -6.15 8.21
CA ARG A 258 11.38 -7.60 8.38
C ARG A 258 9.90 -8.02 8.25
N THR A 259 8.98 -7.21 8.77
CA THR A 259 7.53 -7.48 8.71
C THR A 259 7.00 -7.32 7.29
N LEU A 260 7.43 -6.27 6.57
CA LEU A 260 7.12 -6.08 5.16
C LEU A 260 7.53 -7.31 4.36
N ILE A 261 8.81 -7.68 4.39
CA ILE A 261 9.36 -8.78 3.59
C ILE A 261 8.68 -10.11 3.93
N ARG A 262 8.56 -10.45 5.23
CA ARG A 262 7.92 -11.69 5.67
C ARG A 262 6.46 -11.77 5.20
N THR A 263 5.71 -10.68 5.32
CA THR A 263 4.30 -10.65 4.89
C THR A 263 4.17 -10.80 3.38
N LEU A 264 4.99 -10.08 2.62
CA LEU A 264 5.02 -10.18 1.15
C LEU A 264 5.35 -11.62 0.70
N LYS A 265 6.36 -12.25 1.32
CA LYS A 265 6.72 -13.65 1.03
C LYS A 265 5.57 -14.62 1.30
N ARG A 266 4.83 -14.47 2.41
CA ARG A 266 3.64 -15.30 2.71
C ARG A 266 2.54 -15.15 1.65
N LEU A 267 2.43 -13.98 1.03
CA LEU A 267 1.49 -13.70 -0.05
C LEU A 267 2.01 -14.13 -1.43
N GLY A 268 3.18 -14.76 -1.50
CA GLY A 268 3.79 -15.23 -2.75
C GLY A 268 4.41 -14.14 -3.60
N TYR A 269 4.73 -12.97 -3.02
CA TYR A 269 5.49 -11.96 -3.73
C TYR A 269 6.95 -12.37 -3.85
N GLN A 270 7.55 -11.99 -4.98
CA GLN A 270 8.99 -11.88 -5.08
C GLN A 270 9.43 -10.50 -4.57
N VAL A 271 10.56 -10.48 -3.87
CA VAL A 271 11.09 -9.28 -3.24
C VAL A 271 12.55 -9.12 -3.66
N GLY A 272 12.89 -7.93 -4.17
CA GLY A 272 14.24 -7.60 -4.59
C GLY A 272 14.73 -6.27 -4.03
N VAL A 273 16.04 -6.07 -4.10
CA VAL A 273 16.69 -4.78 -3.80
C VAL A 273 17.55 -4.31 -4.95
N VAL A 274 17.57 -2.99 -5.14
CA VAL A 274 18.45 -2.32 -6.11
C VAL A 274 19.07 -1.10 -5.43
N SER A 275 20.40 -1.05 -5.37
CA SER A 275 21.12 0.00 -4.64
C SER A 275 22.25 0.62 -5.47
N GLY A 276 22.51 1.91 -5.23
CA GLY A 276 23.73 2.59 -5.68
C GLY A 276 24.94 2.33 -4.76
N GLY A 277 24.74 1.66 -3.63
CA GLY A 277 25.77 1.16 -2.72
C GLY A 277 26.42 -0.11 -3.25
N PHE A 278 26.70 -1.08 -2.37
CA PHE A 278 27.66 -2.15 -2.68
C PHE A 278 27.13 -3.58 -2.50
N THR A 279 27.50 -4.49 -3.41
CA THR A 279 27.14 -5.93 -3.40
C THR A 279 27.60 -6.60 -2.12
N GLN A 280 28.74 -6.16 -1.58
CA GLN A 280 29.24 -6.60 -0.27
C GLN A 280 28.17 -6.51 0.84
N VAL A 281 27.26 -5.53 0.80
CA VAL A 281 26.17 -5.41 1.78
C VAL A 281 24.86 -5.97 1.25
N THR A 282 24.52 -5.74 -0.03
CA THR A 282 23.22 -6.16 -0.56
C THR A 282 23.09 -7.68 -0.68
N ASP A 283 24.18 -8.41 -0.92
CA ASP A 283 24.18 -9.88 -0.94
C ASP A 283 23.97 -10.47 0.46
N ASP A 284 24.55 -9.85 1.50
CA ASP A 284 24.30 -10.23 2.89
C ASP A 284 22.83 -10.01 3.28
N LEU A 285 22.26 -8.86 2.90
CA LEU A 285 20.84 -8.57 3.10
C LEU A 285 19.94 -9.55 2.35
N ARG A 286 20.32 -9.93 1.13
CA ARG A 286 19.61 -10.94 0.33
C ARG A 286 19.52 -12.27 1.07
N GLU A 287 20.64 -12.76 1.59
CA GLU A 287 20.67 -14.02 2.33
C GLU A 287 19.90 -13.91 3.66
N ARG A 288 20.18 -12.88 4.46
CA ARG A 288 19.58 -12.68 5.80
C ARG A 288 18.07 -12.47 5.78
N LEU A 289 17.53 -11.91 4.69
CA LEU A 289 16.10 -11.60 4.55
C LEU A 289 15.38 -12.52 3.56
N GLY A 290 16.11 -13.41 2.88
CA GLY A 290 15.58 -14.33 1.88
C GLY A 290 15.07 -13.62 0.63
N LEU A 291 15.73 -12.54 0.19
CA LEU A 291 15.33 -11.80 -1.01
C LEU A 291 15.56 -12.63 -2.28
N ASP A 292 14.67 -12.50 -3.25
CA ASP A 292 14.76 -13.22 -4.52
C ASP A 292 15.84 -12.60 -5.42
N PHE A 293 15.95 -11.27 -5.37
CA PHE A 293 16.86 -10.50 -6.22
C PHE A 293 17.67 -9.47 -5.41
N ALA A 294 18.92 -9.23 -5.82
CA ALA A 294 19.73 -8.12 -5.34
C ALA A 294 20.64 -7.63 -6.47
N SER A 295 20.85 -6.32 -6.57
CA SER A 295 21.81 -5.72 -7.49
C SER A 295 22.35 -4.42 -6.92
N ALA A 296 23.66 -4.23 -7.00
CA ALA A 296 24.36 -3.04 -6.54
C ALA A 296 25.70 -2.88 -7.28
N ASN A 297 26.44 -1.79 -7.02
CA ASN A 297 27.82 -1.66 -7.48
C ASN A 297 28.73 -2.63 -6.72
N THR A 298 29.90 -2.97 -7.23
CA THR A 298 30.84 -3.87 -6.51
C THR A 298 32.13 -3.15 -6.20
N LEU A 299 32.49 -3.01 -4.92
CA LEU A 299 33.82 -2.49 -4.54
C LEU A 299 34.90 -3.46 -5.01
N GLU A 300 35.94 -2.94 -5.67
CA GLU A 300 37.06 -3.75 -6.12
C GLU A 300 38.00 -4.05 -4.96
N ILE A 301 38.29 -5.34 -4.76
CA ILE A 301 39.22 -5.84 -3.75
C ILE A 301 40.39 -6.53 -4.46
N VAL A 302 41.61 -6.11 -4.15
CA VAL A 302 42.86 -6.74 -4.61
C VAL A 302 43.77 -6.93 -3.41
N ASP A 303 44.37 -8.12 -3.28
CA ASP A 303 45.26 -8.48 -2.17
C ASP A 303 44.66 -8.19 -0.78
N GLY A 304 43.36 -8.42 -0.64
CA GLY A 304 42.63 -8.23 0.62
C GLY A 304 42.37 -6.77 0.99
N LYS A 305 42.52 -5.81 0.05
CA LYS A 305 42.27 -4.38 0.30
C LYS A 305 41.36 -3.77 -0.75
N LEU A 306 40.58 -2.77 -0.34
CA LEU A 306 39.81 -1.93 -1.26
C LEU A 306 40.78 -1.12 -2.13
N THR A 307 40.56 -1.13 -3.44
CA THR A 307 41.41 -0.37 -4.38
C THR A 307 40.98 1.08 -4.53
N GLY A 308 39.82 1.45 -3.99
CA GLY A 308 39.16 2.73 -4.23
C GLY A 308 38.44 2.83 -5.57
N ARG A 309 38.09 1.69 -6.19
CA ARG A 309 37.29 1.62 -7.42
C ARG A 309 36.09 0.71 -7.26
N VAL A 310 35.12 0.86 -8.17
CA VAL A 310 34.01 -0.06 -8.36
C VAL A 310 34.19 -0.83 -9.66
N THR A 311 33.63 -2.04 -9.72
CA THR A 311 33.65 -2.92 -10.89
C THR A 311 32.23 -3.22 -11.38
N GLY A 312 32.12 -3.57 -12.65
CA GLY A 312 30.84 -3.89 -13.30
C GLY A 312 30.12 -2.66 -13.87
N GLU A 313 28.85 -2.85 -14.21
CA GLU A 313 27.97 -1.76 -14.66
C GLU A 313 27.54 -0.92 -13.45
N ILE A 314 27.65 0.40 -13.56
CA ILE A 314 27.25 1.32 -12.51
C ILE A 314 25.72 1.33 -12.38
N VAL A 315 25.24 1.12 -11.16
CA VAL A 315 23.82 1.23 -10.81
C VAL A 315 23.49 2.69 -10.55
N ASP A 316 23.28 3.43 -11.63
CA ASP A 316 22.81 4.81 -11.63
C ASP A 316 21.27 4.88 -11.62
N ARG A 317 20.71 6.09 -11.70
CA ARG A 317 19.25 6.32 -11.72
C ARG A 317 18.55 5.54 -12.84
N ALA A 318 19.09 5.59 -14.06
CA ALA A 318 18.54 4.82 -15.17
C ALA A 318 18.75 3.32 -14.98
N GLY A 319 19.87 2.92 -14.39
CA GLY A 319 20.22 1.55 -13.99
C GLY A 319 19.19 0.95 -13.05
N LYS A 320 18.72 1.69 -12.04
CA LYS A 320 17.66 1.20 -11.14
C LYS A 320 16.39 0.83 -11.91
N ALA A 321 15.98 1.65 -12.87
CA ALA A 321 14.82 1.36 -13.71
C ALA A 321 15.07 0.19 -14.68
N ARG A 322 16.28 0.02 -15.21
CA ARG A 322 16.66 -1.16 -16.02
C ARG A 322 16.57 -2.44 -15.19
N LEU A 323 17.07 -2.41 -13.95
CA LEU A 323 17.08 -3.54 -13.04
C LEU A 323 15.68 -3.95 -12.60
N LEU A 324 14.78 -3.00 -12.29
CA LEU A 324 13.37 -3.30 -12.05
C LEU A 324 12.74 -4.05 -13.22
N ARG A 325 12.97 -3.60 -14.46
CA ARG A 325 12.44 -4.27 -15.67
C ARG A 325 13.02 -5.67 -15.85
N ARG A 326 14.31 -5.83 -15.56
CA ARG A 326 14.98 -7.13 -15.61
C ARG A 326 14.38 -8.10 -14.58
N PHE A 327 14.27 -7.69 -13.32
CA PHE A 327 13.66 -8.51 -12.26
C PHE A 327 12.20 -8.85 -12.56
N ALA A 328 11.43 -7.90 -13.10
CA ALA A 328 10.06 -8.13 -13.54
C ALA A 328 9.98 -9.22 -14.64
N ALA A 329 10.89 -9.17 -15.62
CA ALA A 329 10.97 -10.19 -16.67
C ALA A 329 11.41 -11.57 -16.14
N GLU A 330 12.42 -11.62 -15.25
CA GLU A 330 12.87 -12.87 -14.60
C GLU A 330 11.79 -13.49 -13.72
N ALA A 331 10.95 -12.66 -13.10
CA ALA A 331 9.81 -13.04 -12.26
C ALA A 331 8.54 -13.42 -13.05
N ASP A 332 8.51 -13.20 -14.38
CA ASP A 332 7.29 -13.26 -15.20
C ASP A 332 6.15 -12.37 -14.64
N VAL A 333 6.51 -11.18 -14.15
CA VAL A 333 5.58 -10.19 -13.59
C VAL A 333 5.50 -8.97 -14.52
N PRO A 334 4.31 -8.62 -15.05
CA PRO A 334 4.13 -7.38 -15.81
C PRO A 334 4.50 -6.15 -14.97
N LEU A 335 5.08 -5.12 -15.58
CA LEU A 335 5.46 -3.88 -14.86
C LEU A 335 4.27 -3.23 -14.12
N SER A 336 3.06 -3.33 -14.65
CA SER A 336 1.84 -2.85 -13.97
C SER A 336 1.54 -3.55 -12.64
N GLN A 337 2.21 -4.68 -12.35
CA GLN A 337 2.08 -5.49 -11.14
C GLN A 337 3.34 -5.42 -10.25
N THR A 338 4.26 -4.49 -10.53
CA THR A 338 5.43 -4.25 -9.69
C THR A 338 5.20 -3.07 -8.75
N VAL A 339 5.85 -3.12 -7.60
CA VAL A 339 5.94 -2.02 -6.63
C VAL A 339 7.41 -1.64 -6.50
N ALA A 340 7.72 -0.36 -6.59
CA ALA A 340 9.04 0.19 -6.29
C ALA A 340 8.98 1.08 -5.04
N ILE A 341 9.97 0.97 -4.15
CA ILE A 341 10.07 1.77 -2.92
C ILE A 341 11.45 2.41 -2.87
N GLY A 342 11.53 3.71 -2.62
CA GLY A 342 12.80 4.44 -2.50
C GLY A 342 12.59 5.83 -1.90
N ASP A 343 13.67 6.49 -1.48
CA ASP A 343 13.64 7.79 -0.79
C ASP A 343 14.28 8.92 -1.63
N GLY A 344 15.14 8.56 -2.58
CA GLY A 344 16.07 9.48 -3.22
C GLY A 344 15.71 9.85 -4.66
N ALA A 345 16.35 10.92 -5.16
CA ALA A 345 16.18 11.36 -6.55
C ALA A 345 16.78 10.35 -7.55
N ASN A 346 17.72 9.51 -7.09
CA ASN A 346 18.26 8.36 -7.79
C ASN A 346 17.20 7.25 -8.04
N ASP A 347 16.09 7.23 -7.31
CA ASP A 347 15.04 6.22 -7.46
C ASP A 347 13.93 6.61 -8.43
N LEU A 348 13.85 7.89 -8.82
CA LEU A 348 12.73 8.44 -9.56
C LEU A 348 12.38 7.65 -10.83
N ASP A 349 13.37 7.21 -11.60
CA ASP A 349 13.11 6.44 -12.83
C ASP A 349 12.59 5.03 -12.51
N MET A 350 13.02 4.43 -11.40
CA MET A 350 12.51 3.14 -10.92
C MET A 350 11.07 3.29 -10.41
N LEU A 351 10.81 4.32 -9.59
CA LEU A 351 9.49 4.64 -9.05
C LEU A 351 8.46 4.92 -10.16
N ASN A 352 8.88 5.65 -11.20
CA ASN A 352 8.04 5.97 -12.36
C ASN A 352 7.81 4.79 -13.30
N ALA A 353 8.77 3.86 -13.37
CA ALA A 353 8.64 2.66 -14.20
C ALA A 353 7.78 1.56 -13.57
N ALA A 354 7.60 1.57 -12.25
CA ALA A 354 6.79 0.60 -11.52
C ALA A 354 5.29 0.85 -11.67
N GLY A 355 4.48 -0.20 -11.53
CA GLY A 355 3.02 -0.08 -11.47
C GLY A 355 2.54 0.69 -10.24
N LEU A 356 3.31 0.65 -9.15
CA LEU A 356 3.14 1.52 -7.98
C LEU A 356 4.51 1.95 -7.45
N GLY A 357 4.80 3.25 -7.52
CA GLY A 357 6.01 3.85 -6.99
C GLY A 357 5.74 4.53 -5.65
N VAL A 358 6.43 4.10 -4.60
CA VAL A 358 6.26 4.60 -3.23
C VAL A 358 7.50 5.37 -2.81
N ALA A 359 7.35 6.67 -2.58
CA ALA A 359 8.38 7.51 -1.97
C ALA A 359 8.37 7.30 -0.45
N PHE A 360 9.39 6.67 0.12
CA PHE A 360 9.49 6.37 1.56
C PHE A 360 10.37 7.40 2.26
N ASN A 361 9.80 8.17 3.21
CA ASN A 361 10.46 9.28 3.93
C ASN A 361 11.29 10.22 3.04
N ALA A 362 10.89 10.31 1.77
CA ALA A 362 11.71 10.84 0.69
C ALA A 362 11.88 12.37 0.76
N LYS A 363 12.75 12.95 -0.05
CA LYS A 363 12.81 14.42 -0.21
C LYS A 363 11.56 14.95 -0.96
N PRO A 364 11.13 16.22 -0.78
CA PRO A 364 9.92 16.75 -1.40
C PRO A 364 9.82 16.51 -2.92
N VAL A 365 10.91 16.73 -3.65
CA VAL A 365 10.98 16.49 -5.11
C VAL A 365 10.66 15.06 -5.51
N VAL A 366 10.99 14.09 -4.67
CA VAL A 366 10.71 12.67 -4.90
C VAL A 366 9.25 12.35 -4.56
N ARG A 367 8.74 12.92 -3.46
CA ARG A 367 7.34 12.75 -3.04
C ARG A 367 6.36 13.27 -4.09
N GLU A 368 6.68 14.40 -4.72
CA GLU A 368 5.84 15.03 -5.74
C GLU A 368 5.82 14.25 -7.06
N ALA A 369 6.90 13.53 -7.37
CA ALA A 369 7.03 12.77 -8.61
C ALA A 369 6.55 11.31 -8.49
N ALA A 370 6.57 10.72 -7.29
CA ALA A 370 6.12 9.36 -7.05
C ALA A 370 4.58 9.22 -7.08
N HIS A 371 4.10 8.00 -7.29
CA HIS A 371 2.67 7.71 -7.30
C HIS A 371 1.99 7.93 -5.93
N THR A 372 2.74 7.75 -4.85
CA THR A 372 2.35 7.97 -3.46
C THR A 372 3.59 8.10 -2.57
N ALA A 373 3.41 8.60 -1.34
CA ALA A 373 4.47 8.72 -0.36
C ALA A 373 4.04 8.12 0.99
N VAL A 374 5.02 7.62 1.75
CA VAL A 374 4.89 7.17 3.14
C VAL A 374 5.90 7.95 3.96
N ASN A 375 5.46 8.83 4.86
CA ASN A 375 6.27 9.78 5.61
C ASN A 375 6.29 9.46 7.11
N VAL A 376 6.18 8.17 7.42
CA VAL A 376 6.28 7.61 8.77
C VAL A 376 7.48 6.66 8.82
N PRO A 377 8.18 6.53 9.96
CA PRO A 377 9.43 5.76 10.05
C PRO A 377 9.21 4.25 10.12
N PHE A 378 8.17 3.74 9.44
CA PHE A 378 7.74 2.34 9.50
C PHE A 378 7.55 1.81 8.07
N LEU A 379 8.50 1.01 7.58
CA LEU A 379 8.48 0.49 6.21
C LEU A 379 7.32 -0.50 5.97
N ASP A 380 6.85 -1.18 7.02
CA ASP A 380 5.65 -2.03 6.94
C ASP A 380 4.35 -1.26 6.72
N ALA A 381 4.35 0.07 6.85
CA ALA A 381 3.20 0.89 6.48
C ALA A 381 2.84 0.80 4.98
N VAL A 382 3.79 0.39 4.14
CA VAL A 382 3.56 0.13 2.72
C VAL A 382 2.54 -1.00 2.51
N LEU A 383 2.48 -2.00 3.41
CA LEU A 383 1.51 -3.11 3.33
C LEU A 383 0.06 -2.59 3.31
N TYR A 384 -0.22 -1.50 4.03
CA TYR A 384 -1.56 -0.90 4.07
C TYR A 384 -1.95 -0.33 2.71
N LEU A 385 -1.00 0.19 1.93
CA LEU A 385 -1.27 0.67 0.56
C LEU A 385 -1.67 -0.49 -0.35
N LEU A 386 -1.09 -1.68 -0.12
CA LEU A 386 -1.44 -2.93 -0.81
C LEU A 386 -2.77 -3.52 -0.33
N GLY A 387 -3.41 -2.93 0.67
CA GLY A 387 -4.71 -3.35 1.21
C GLY A 387 -4.63 -4.47 2.23
N ILE A 388 -3.43 -4.74 2.76
CA ILE A 388 -3.21 -5.75 3.80
C ILE A 388 -3.44 -5.08 5.14
N THR A 389 -4.28 -5.67 5.98
CA THR A 389 -4.61 -5.14 7.31
C THR A 389 -3.57 -5.53 8.36
N ARG A 390 -3.45 -4.73 9.43
CA ARG A 390 -2.59 -5.06 10.56
C ARG A 390 -3.02 -6.35 11.25
N GLU A 391 -4.33 -6.53 11.38
CA GLU A 391 -4.91 -7.73 11.96
C GLU A 391 -4.58 -9.01 11.15
N GLU A 392 -4.53 -8.94 9.81
CA GLU A 392 -4.08 -10.07 8.97
C GLU A 392 -2.60 -10.39 9.17
N ILE A 393 -1.74 -9.37 9.30
CA ILE A 393 -0.29 -9.55 9.55
C ILE A 393 -0.08 -10.29 10.87
N GLU A 394 -0.74 -9.84 11.95
CA GLU A 394 -0.65 -10.44 13.28
C GLU A 394 -1.18 -11.87 13.29
N ALA A 395 -2.35 -12.12 12.67
CA ALA A 395 -2.92 -13.45 12.60
C ALA A 395 -1.99 -14.43 11.90
N ALA A 396 -1.34 -13.99 10.81
CA ALA A 396 -0.35 -14.81 10.10
C ALA A 396 0.97 -14.98 10.86
N ASP A 397 1.34 -14.05 11.75
CA ASP A 397 2.52 -14.17 12.61
C ASP A 397 2.32 -15.12 13.80
N LEU A 398 1.07 -15.36 14.19
CA LEU A 398 0.70 -16.30 15.25
C LEU A 398 0.46 -17.73 14.76
N ALA A 399 0.32 -17.93 13.45
CA ALA A 399 0.15 -19.23 12.78
C ALA A 399 1.50 -19.87 12.47
#